data_AF-A0A6N7D8Z1-F1
#
_entry.id   AF-A0A6N7D8Z1-F1
#
_cell.length_a   1.000
_cell.length_b   1.000
_cell.length_c   1.000
_cell.angle_alpha   90.00
_cell.angle_beta   90.00
_cell.angle_gamma   90.00
#
_symmetry.space_group_name_H-M   'P 1'
#
loop_
_entity.id
_entity.type
_entity.pdbx_description
1 polymer ?
#
loop_
_entity_poly.entity_id
_entity_poly.type
_entity_poly.pdbx_seq_one_letter_code
_entity_poly.pdbx_strand_id
1 'polypeptide(L)'
;MNDRLSRVHASPSVAVKRGLDYPVIDTDVHTNDYAPAVEDYIATHVGPQAVDALRKAGEERLSRAGVGNGKSWYEQTPAERQHYRTIRSPWWARVTKNTLDVATYHLPELLSERQEEQGSDYSVLFPNNVLAPLGVRDAGQRAALQKALNHYHADLYRKYSDRLTPVAGISLHTPEEGIEQLEFAVNTLGLKAINIAGSVRRPIPALAEKFPLDQHPELRKYISYEDFYGIDSPYDYDPFWARVVELGVPVLTHYGSQGWTGRSSISNYMFNHIGHFADGSEAFAKALFFGGVTRRFPQLRVGLLEGGADWGARVYIHLVDRWEKRSLEGLAHYDPAAIDRELLTSLFARYGADLTKGRSIEGEDLIRDTLGRGYTREARQPRPEELEDFGRAGIRGVEDIKRQWVDSFYFGSESDDRTVAHAFNDRANPLGVKINAIYSSDVGHWDVPDLTDALAHARELVDQGVISEADFKAYVFENPYRLYTEANPRFFEGTAVEGKVAAARD
;
A
#
# COMPACT_ATOMS: atom_id res chain seq x y z
N MET A 1 -8.24 -38.39 8.99
CA MET A 1 -8.22 -38.56 7.52
C MET A 1 -9.59 -38.45 6.86
N ASN A 2 -10.67 -39.11 7.36
CA ASN A 2 -11.99 -39.03 6.70
C ASN A 2 -12.67 -37.64 6.73
N ASP A 3 -12.47 -36.82 7.77
CA ASP A 3 -13.11 -35.48 7.88
C ASP A 3 -12.47 -34.44 6.94
N ARG A 4 -11.17 -34.56 6.66
CA ARG A 4 -10.44 -33.64 5.76
C ARG A 4 -10.91 -33.77 4.31
N LEU A 5 -11.04 -35.00 3.80
CA LEU A 5 -11.52 -35.22 2.43
C LEU A 5 -12.97 -34.75 2.27
N SER A 6 -13.86 -34.99 3.25
CA SER A 6 -15.24 -34.49 3.18
C SER A 6 -15.33 -32.96 3.12
N ARG A 7 -14.42 -32.25 3.80
CA ARG A 7 -14.37 -30.77 3.80
C ARG A 7 -13.81 -30.21 2.50
N VAL A 8 -12.72 -30.78 1.97
CA VAL A 8 -12.15 -30.39 0.67
C VAL A 8 -13.16 -30.62 -0.46
N HIS A 9 -13.96 -31.70 -0.41
CA HIS A 9 -15.03 -31.92 -1.38
C HIS A 9 -16.25 -31.01 -1.21
N ALA A 10 -16.40 -30.35 -0.05
CA ALA A 10 -17.49 -29.41 0.23
C ALA A 10 -17.13 -27.94 -0.01
N SER A 11 -15.83 -27.58 -0.16
CA SER A 11 -15.39 -26.20 -0.39
C SER A 11 -15.85 -25.68 -1.77
N PRO A 12 -16.58 -24.55 -1.84
CA PRO A 12 -16.91 -23.87 -3.09
C PRO A 12 -15.65 -23.45 -3.86
N SER A 13 -14.63 -22.94 -3.17
CA SER A 13 -13.36 -22.54 -3.79
C SER A 13 -12.62 -23.71 -4.43
N VAL A 14 -12.66 -24.90 -3.82
CA VAL A 14 -12.09 -26.12 -4.43
C VAL A 14 -12.85 -26.51 -5.70
N ALA A 15 -14.18 -26.36 -5.71
CA ALA A 15 -14.98 -26.63 -6.90
C ALA A 15 -14.60 -25.71 -8.07
N VAL A 16 -14.38 -24.42 -7.80
CA VAL A 16 -13.86 -23.48 -8.80
C VAL A 16 -12.47 -23.90 -9.28
N LYS A 17 -11.54 -24.12 -8.34
CA LYS A 17 -10.14 -24.47 -8.65
C LYS A 17 -10.01 -25.70 -9.54
N ARG A 18 -10.87 -26.71 -9.35
CA ARG A 18 -10.89 -27.94 -10.19
C ARG A 18 -11.21 -27.68 -11.66
N GLY A 19 -11.86 -26.57 -11.97
CA GLY A 19 -12.17 -26.16 -13.35
C GLY A 19 -11.05 -25.37 -14.03
N LEU A 20 -9.96 -25.05 -13.33
CA LEU A 20 -8.88 -24.22 -13.85
C LEU A 20 -7.71 -25.08 -14.34
N ASP A 21 -7.13 -24.72 -15.48
CA ASP A 21 -5.94 -25.33 -16.08
C ASP A 21 -4.63 -24.57 -15.73
N TYR A 22 -4.72 -23.59 -14.83
CA TYR A 22 -3.61 -22.80 -14.31
C TYR A 22 -3.61 -22.78 -12.78
N PRO A 23 -2.47 -22.49 -12.12
CA PRO A 23 -2.42 -22.41 -10.68
C PRO A 23 -3.06 -21.11 -10.16
N VAL A 24 -3.56 -21.13 -8.94
CA VAL A 24 -4.07 -19.94 -8.23
C VAL A 24 -3.03 -19.47 -7.22
N ILE A 25 -2.61 -18.22 -7.32
CA ILE A 25 -1.64 -17.59 -6.42
C ILE A 25 -2.36 -16.55 -5.58
N ASP A 26 -2.43 -16.78 -4.28
CA ASP A 26 -2.94 -15.84 -3.32
C ASP A 26 -1.80 -14.96 -2.80
N THR A 27 -1.89 -13.66 -3.08
CA THR A 27 -0.81 -12.71 -2.78
C THR A 27 -0.89 -12.12 -1.39
N ASP A 28 -1.97 -12.39 -0.64
CA ASP A 28 -2.19 -11.80 0.67
C ASP A 28 -3.06 -12.69 1.58
N VAL A 29 -2.40 -13.50 2.42
CA VAL A 29 -3.04 -14.30 3.47
C VAL A 29 -2.51 -13.89 4.84
N HIS A 30 -3.42 -13.54 5.75
CA HIS A 30 -3.07 -13.08 7.08
C HIS A 30 -2.87 -14.22 8.07
N THR A 31 -1.75 -14.14 8.81
CA THR A 31 -1.47 -15.09 9.92
C THR A 31 -1.35 -14.34 11.23
N ASN A 32 -1.77 -14.98 12.32
CA ASN A 32 -1.79 -14.41 13.65
C ASN A 32 -0.81 -15.16 14.55
N ASP A 33 0.14 -14.43 15.11
CA ASP A 33 1.12 -15.05 16.00
C ASP A 33 0.50 -15.45 17.33
N TYR A 34 0.91 -16.60 17.86
CA TYR A 34 0.71 -16.91 19.26
C TYR A 34 1.74 -16.13 20.10
N ALA A 35 1.32 -15.02 20.70
CA ALA A 35 2.21 -14.06 21.34
C ALA A 35 3.25 -14.67 22.29
N PRO A 36 2.92 -15.60 23.20
CA PRO A 36 3.94 -16.21 24.07
C PRO A 36 5.09 -16.88 23.31
N ALA A 37 4.82 -17.56 22.18
CA ALA A 37 5.87 -18.20 21.40
C ALA A 37 6.82 -17.18 20.75
N VAL A 38 6.28 -16.08 20.23
CA VAL A 38 7.08 -14.97 19.68
C VAL A 38 7.91 -14.31 20.78
N GLU A 39 7.31 -14.07 21.94
CA GLU A 39 7.99 -13.44 23.07
C GLU A 39 9.12 -14.31 23.62
N ASP A 40 8.91 -15.62 23.76
CA ASP A 40 9.96 -16.57 24.16
C ASP A 40 11.11 -16.58 23.15
N TYR A 41 10.77 -16.52 21.84
CA TYR A 41 11.76 -16.43 20.77
C TYR A 41 12.60 -15.16 20.86
N ILE A 42 11.95 -14.00 21.00
CA ILE A 42 12.62 -12.70 21.16
C ILE A 42 13.48 -12.69 22.44
N ALA A 43 12.96 -13.20 23.56
CA ALA A 43 13.69 -13.27 24.81
C ALA A 43 14.97 -14.12 24.69
N THR A 44 14.90 -15.20 23.92
CA THR A 44 16.03 -16.12 23.68
C THR A 44 17.09 -15.51 22.75
N HIS A 45 16.67 -14.87 21.66
CA HIS A 45 17.57 -14.43 20.59
C HIS A 45 18.05 -12.97 20.72
N VAL A 46 17.29 -12.13 21.42
CA VAL A 46 17.57 -10.68 21.57
C VAL A 46 17.68 -10.28 23.04
N GLY A 47 16.82 -10.84 23.89
CA GLY A 47 16.79 -10.59 25.33
C GLY A 47 15.42 -10.12 25.82
N PRO A 48 15.12 -10.29 27.13
CA PRO A 48 13.80 -9.99 27.69
C PRO A 48 13.40 -8.50 27.59
N GLN A 49 14.36 -7.57 27.60
CA GLN A 49 14.06 -6.15 27.45
C GLN A 49 13.46 -5.80 26.08
N ALA A 50 13.78 -6.58 25.05
CA ALA A 50 13.22 -6.39 23.71
C ALA A 50 11.74 -6.78 23.65
N VAL A 51 11.31 -7.75 24.47
CA VAL A 51 9.89 -8.11 24.63
C VAL A 51 9.11 -6.93 25.21
N ASP A 52 9.64 -6.28 26.25
CA ASP A 52 9.01 -5.12 26.86
C ASP A 52 8.89 -3.94 25.87
N ALA A 53 9.92 -3.72 25.05
CA ALA A 53 9.91 -2.71 24.00
C ALA A 53 8.83 -3.00 22.94
N LEU A 54 8.67 -4.25 22.51
CA LEU A 54 7.65 -4.65 21.55
C LEU A 54 6.23 -4.50 22.12
N ARG A 55 5.99 -4.93 23.36
CA ARG A 55 4.70 -4.75 24.05
C ARG A 55 4.31 -3.28 24.14
N LYS A 56 5.26 -2.43 24.58
CA LYS A 56 5.05 -0.98 24.64
C LYS A 56 4.72 -0.37 23.28
N ALA A 57 5.43 -0.78 22.22
CA ALA A 57 5.13 -0.33 20.85
C ALA A 57 3.71 -0.74 20.40
N GLY A 58 3.28 -1.96 20.74
CA GLY A 58 1.93 -2.45 20.48
C GLY A 58 0.84 -1.65 21.21
N GLU A 59 1.05 -1.34 22.49
CA GLU A 59 0.15 -0.51 23.29
C GLU A 59 0.04 0.93 22.74
N GLU A 60 1.17 1.56 22.38
CA GLU A 60 1.20 2.90 21.77
C GLU A 60 0.45 2.95 20.43
N ARG A 61 0.54 1.87 19.63
CA ARG A 61 -0.19 1.72 18.36
C ARG A 61 -1.71 1.63 18.57
N LEU A 62 -2.15 0.77 19.49
CA LEU A 62 -3.58 0.56 19.78
C LEU A 62 -4.24 1.76 20.45
N SER A 63 -3.49 2.47 21.31
CA SER A 63 -3.94 3.70 21.97
C SER A 63 -3.89 4.94 21.06
N ARG A 64 -3.41 4.81 19.80
CA ARG A 64 -3.29 5.85 18.78
C ARG A 64 -2.80 7.17 19.39
N ALA A 65 -1.60 7.10 19.99
CA ALA A 65 -0.90 8.19 20.66
C ALA A 65 -1.16 9.56 20.02
N GLY A 66 -2.08 10.30 20.64
CA GLY A 66 -2.31 11.72 20.45
C GLY A 66 -2.46 12.36 21.83
N VAL A 67 -2.89 13.62 21.89
CA VAL A 67 -3.26 14.26 23.16
C VAL A 67 -4.38 13.44 23.81
N GLY A 68 -4.08 12.75 24.91
CA GLY A 68 -5.02 11.85 25.58
C GLY A 68 -4.88 11.93 27.09
N ASN A 69 -5.90 11.46 27.80
CA ASN A 69 -5.96 11.40 29.26
C ASN A 69 -5.55 10.03 29.82
N GLY A 70 -4.79 9.23 29.06
CA GLY A 70 -4.40 7.87 29.43
C GLY A 70 -5.52 6.84 29.35
N LYS A 71 -6.75 7.22 28.96
CA LYS A 71 -7.86 6.30 28.72
C LYS A 71 -7.93 5.88 27.26
N SER A 72 -8.24 4.61 27.02
CA SER A 72 -8.60 4.12 25.69
C SER A 72 -9.91 4.75 25.21
N TRP A 73 -10.20 4.62 23.92
CA TRP A 73 -11.46 5.08 23.35
C TRP A 73 -12.69 4.54 24.11
N TYR A 74 -12.65 3.27 24.53
CA TYR A 74 -13.78 2.59 25.19
C TYR A 74 -14.01 3.05 26.64
N GLU A 75 -12.98 3.60 27.28
CA GLU A 75 -13.05 4.12 28.65
C GLU A 75 -13.44 5.61 28.70
N GLN A 76 -13.33 6.31 27.58
CA GLN A 76 -13.71 7.72 27.47
C GLN A 76 -15.22 7.91 27.26
N THR A 77 -15.77 8.94 27.91
CA THR A 77 -17.09 9.49 27.61
C THR A 77 -17.13 10.15 26.21
N PRO A 78 -18.31 10.36 25.61
CA PRO A 78 -18.43 11.08 24.35
C PRO A 78 -17.80 12.49 24.39
N ALA A 79 -17.91 13.21 25.51
CA ALA A 79 -17.30 14.53 25.68
C ALA A 79 -15.77 14.46 25.73
N GLU A 80 -15.19 13.46 26.42
CA GLU A 80 -13.74 13.22 26.42
C GLU A 80 -13.24 12.87 25.01
N ARG A 81 -13.92 11.97 24.28
CA ARG A 81 -13.56 11.64 22.88
C ARG A 81 -13.60 12.88 21.99
N GLN A 82 -14.59 13.75 22.18
CA GLN A 82 -14.70 15.01 21.44
C GLN A 82 -13.57 15.98 21.81
N HIS A 83 -13.22 16.07 23.09
CA HIS A 83 -12.18 16.96 23.60
C HIS A 83 -10.78 16.53 23.13
N TYR A 84 -10.42 15.25 23.33
CA TYR A 84 -9.11 14.69 22.99
C TYR A 84 -8.99 14.27 21.52
N ARG A 85 -10.10 14.29 20.78
CA ARG A 85 -10.19 13.79 19.40
C ARG A 85 -9.67 12.35 19.27
N THR A 86 -9.92 11.53 20.29
CA THR A 86 -9.46 10.14 20.33
C THR A 86 -10.18 9.34 19.25
N ILE A 87 -9.40 8.78 18.34
CA ILE A 87 -9.90 8.09 17.16
C ILE A 87 -10.51 6.76 17.57
N ARG A 88 -11.61 6.36 16.93
CA ARG A 88 -12.21 5.05 17.18
C ARG A 88 -11.35 3.95 16.53
N SER A 89 -10.70 3.14 17.37
CA SER A 89 -9.96 1.93 16.97
C SER A 89 -10.92 0.79 16.62
N PRO A 90 -10.48 -0.22 15.82
CA PRO A 90 -11.24 -1.46 15.61
C PRO A 90 -11.62 -2.15 16.93
N TRP A 91 -12.74 -2.90 16.96
CA TRP A 91 -13.19 -3.67 18.15
C TRP A 91 -13.31 -5.18 17.94
N TRP A 92 -13.49 -5.68 16.72
CA TRP A 92 -13.50 -7.12 16.39
C TRP A 92 -12.92 -7.33 14.99
N ALA A 93 -11.60 -7.38 14.87
CA ALA A 93 -10.91 -7.48 13.58
C ALA A 93 -10.67 -8.93 13.10
N ARG A 94 -11.33 -9.92 13.72
CA ARG A 94 -11.14 -11.36 13.44
C ARG A 94 -12.49 -12.07 13.45
N VAL A 95 -12.71 -12.99 12.52
CA VAL A 95 -13.91 -13.83 12.50
C VAL A 95 -13.79 -14.94 13.53
N THR A 96 -14.62 -14.90 14.57
CA THR A 96 -14.59 -15.89 15.67
C THR A 96 -15.68 -16.96 15.58
N LYS A 97 -16.69 -16.75 14.73
CA LYS A 97 -17.82 -17.68 14.55
C LYS A 97 -17.34 -19.04 14.03
N ASN A 98 -16.36 -19.05 13.11
CA ASN A 98 -15.71 -20.25 12.63
C ASN A 98 -14.41 -20.50 13.42
N THR A 99 -14.50 -21.27 14.50
CA THR A 99 -13.35 -21.57 15.36
C THR A 99 -12.23 -22.33 14.65
N LEU A 100 -12.56 -23.13 13.64
CA LEU A 100 -11.57 -23.85 12.86
C LEU A 100 -10.70 -22.87 12.06
N ASP A 101 -11.31 -21.89 11.41
CA ASP A 101 -10.60 -20.84 10.68
C ASP A 101 -9.73 -20.01 11.62
N VAL A 102 -10.25 -19.65 12.81
CA VAL A 102 -9.44 -18.99 13.85
C VAL A 102 -8.16 -19.79 14.12
N ALA A 103 -8.27 -21.10 14.39
CA ALA A 103 -7.10 -21.93 14.65
C ALA A 103 -6.17 -22.03 13.42
N THR A 104 -6.74 -22.05 12.22
CA THR A 104 -6.00 -22.22 10.96
C THR A 104 -5.00 -21.10 10.74
N TYR A 105 -5.40 -19.85 10.95
CA TYR A 105 -4.48 -18.71 10.74
C TYR A 105 -3.44 -18.52 11.85
N HIS A 106 -3.47 -19.33 12.91
CA HIS A 106 -2.46 -19.33 13.99
C HIS A 106 -1.53 -20.53 13.94
N LEU A 107 -1.95 -21.64 13.32
CA LEU A 107 -1.25 -22.91 13.34
C LEU A 107 -0.74 -23.24 11.93
N PRO A 108 0.57 -23.07 11.65
CA PRO A 108 1.14 -23.25 10.31
C PRO A 108 0.85 -24.60 9.68
N GLU A 109 0.87 -25.68 10.48
CA GLU A 109 0.56 -27.03 9.99
C GLU A 109 -0.90 -27.12 9.53
N LEU A 110 -1.83 -26.58 10.32
CA LEU A 110 -3.25 -26.57 9.96
C LEU A 110 -3.52 -25.69 8.75
N LEU A 111 -2.88 -24.51 8.65
CA LEU A 111 -2.93 -23.67 7.46
C LEU A 111 -2.44 -24.42 6.22
N SER A 112 -1.28 -25.07 6.30
CA SER A 112 -0.75 -25.86 5.19
C SER A 112 -1.67 -27.01 4.79
N GLU A 113 -2.38 -27.63 5.74
CA GLU A 113 -3.34 -28.69 5.44
C GLU A 113 -4.60 -28.18 4.74
N ARG A 114 -5.07 -26.99 5.14
CA ARG A 114 -6.32 -26.37 4.68
C ARG A 114 -6.15 -25.36 3.55
N GLN A 115 -4.93 -25.02 3.15
CA GLN A 115 -4.68 -24.06 2.07
C GLN A 115 -5.32 -24.47 0.73
N GLU A 116 -5.55 -25.75 0.49
CA GLU A 116 -6.31 -26.15 -0.69
C GLU A 116 -7.80 -25.77 -0.59
N GLU A 117 -8.37 -25.74 0.63
CA GLU A 117 -9.77 -25.39 0.87
C GLU A 117 -10.09 -23.93 0.48
N GLN A 118 -9.12 -23.00 0.52
CA GLN A 118 -9.27 -21.62 0.02
C GLN A 118 -9.21 -21.51 -1.50
N GLY A 119 -8.91 -22.60 -2.21
CA GLY A 119 -8.79 -22.62 -3.67
C GLY A 119 -7.41 -22.22 -4.21
N SER A 120 -6.40 -22.03 -3.35
CA SER A 120 -5.07 -21.57 -3.79
C SER A 120 -4.07 -22.72 -3.94
N ASP A 121 -3.09 -22.56 -4.82
CA ASP A 121 -1.94 -23.45 -4.99
C ASP A 121 -0.71 -22.92 -4.24
N TYR A 122 -0.61 -21.61 -4.11
CA TYR A 122 0.45 -20.95 -3.37
C TYR A 122 -0.09 -19.71 -2.68
N SER A 123 0.39 -19.45 -1.47
CA SER A 123 -0.08 -18.35 -0.63
C SER A 123 1.12 -17.58 -0.06
N VAL A 124 1.15 -16.27 -0.30
CA VAL A 124 2.09 -15.36 0.34
C VAL A 124 1.48 -14.85 1.63
N LEU A 125 2.20 -15.02 2.73
CA LEU A 125 1.69 -14.80 4.06
C LEU A 125 2.12 -13.45 4.61
N PHE A 126 1.17 -12.74 5.21
CA PHE A 126 1.35 -11.50 5.95
C PHE A 126 1.14 -11.77 7.45
N PRO A 127 2.21 -12.07 8.21
CA PRO A 127 2.10 -12.11 9.66
C PRO A 127 1.71 -10.74 10.20
N ASN A 128 0.65 -10.68 10.98
CA ASN A 128 0.06 -9.41 11.42
C ASN A 128 1.00 -8.55 12.28
N ASN A 129 1.99 -9.14 12.94
CA ASN A 129 2.99 -8.42 13.71
C ASN A 129 4.32 -8.22 12.98
N VAL A 130 4.42 -8.57 11.69
CA VAL A 130 5.70 -8.52 10.95
C VAL A 130 6.31 -7.10 10.93
N LEU A 131 5.47 -6.06 10.95
CA LEU A 131 5.89 -4.64 11.03
C LEU A 131 5.73 -4.03 12.44
N ALA A 132 5.40 -4.82 13.47
CA ALA A 132 5.27 -4.32 14.83
C ALA A 132 6.54 -3.61 15.38
N PRO A 133 7.77 -4.05 15.04
CA PRO A 133 9.00 -3.38 15.50
C PRO A 133 9.12 -1.93 15.05
N LEU A 134 8.40 -1.50 14.00
CA LEU A 134 8.42 -0.10 13.55
C LEU A 134 7.95 0.89 14.62
N GLY A 135 7.17 0.45 15.60
CA GLY A 135 6.79 1.28 16.75
C GLY A 135 7.90 1.47 17.79
N VAL A 136 9.01 0.73 17.68
CA VAL A 136 10.16 0.81 18.60
C VAL A 136 11.08 1.96 18.17
N ARG A 137 11.33 2.87 19.12
CA ARG A 137 12.04 4.14 18.87
C ARG A 137 13.55 3.95 18.74
N ASP A 138 14.13 3.16 19.64
CA ASP A 138 15.56 2.87 19.62
C ASP A 138 15.92 2.07 18.37
N ALA A 139 16.86 2.58 17.58
CA ALA A 139 17.19 1.98 16.28
C ALA A 139 17.84 0.60 16.43
N GLY A 140 18.70 0.41 17.43
CA GLY A 140 19.35 -0.88 17.69
C GLY A 140 18.35 -1.96 18.12
N GLN A 141 17.46 -1.63 19.05
CA GLN A 141 16.39 -2.53 19.49
C GLN A 141 15.40 -2.84 18.37
N ARG A 142 14.98 -1.82 17.61
CA ARG A 142 14.09 -2.02 16.45
C ARG A 142 14.72 -2.97 15.42
N ALA A 143 15.97 -2.72 15.05
CA ALA A 143 16.68 -3.55 14.08
C ALA A 143 16.84 -5.00 14.57
N ALA A 144 17.17 -5.20 15.85
CA ALA A 144 17.28 -6.54 16.44
C ALA A 144 15.92 -7.27 16.50
N LEU A 145 14.86 -6.56 16.87
CA LEU A 145 13.49 -7.10 16.89
C LEU A 145 12.99 -7.49 15.50
N GLN A 146 13.25 -6.66 14.49
CA GLN A 146 12.84 -6.95 13.11
C GLN A 146 13.52 -8.22 12.58
N LYS A 147 14.83 -8.37 12.84
CA LYS A 147 15.55 -9.61 12.51
C LYS A 147 14.99 -10.82 13.24
N ALA A 148 14.71 -10.70 14.55
CA ALA A 148 14.17 -11.79 15.34
C ALA A 148 12.78 -12.25 14.86
N LEU A 149 11.88 -11.31 14.52
CA LEU A 149 10.57 -11.64 13.97
C LEU A 149 10.67 -12.31 12.60
N ASN A 150 11.48 -11.75 11.69
CA ASN A 150 11.68 -12.37 10.38
C ASN A 150 12.25 -13.78 10.52
N HIS A 151 13.19 -14.00 11.43
CA HIS A 151 13.77 -15.32 11.68
C HIS A 151 12.75 -16.29 12.28
N TYR A 152 11.93 -15.83 13.24
CA TYR A 152 10.83 -16.62 13.80
C TYR A 152 9.87 -17.09 12.69
N HIS A 153 9.41 -16.18 11.82
CA HIS A 153 8.51 -16.53 10.72
C HIS A 153 9.16 -17.42 9.67
N ALA A 154 10.44 -17.19 9.34
CA ALA A 154 11.19 -18.04 8.43
C ALA A 154 11.27 -19.48 8.93
N ASP A 155 11.58 -19.69 10.22
CA ASP A 155 11.64 -21.02 10.82
C ASP A 155 10.26 -21.69 10.89
N LEU A 156 9.24 -20.92 11.29
CA LEU A 156 7.88 -21.40 11.47
C LEU A 156 7.29 -21.97 10.17
N TYR A 157 7.59 -21.34 9.03
CA TYR A 157 7.04 -21.71 7.73
C TYR A 157 7.99 -22.51 6.83
N ARG A 158 9.26 -22.72 7.21
CA ARG A 158 10.27 -23.43 6.40
C ARG A 158 9.78 -24.79 5.89
N LYS A 159 9.10 -25.55 6.76
CA LYS A 159 8.54 -26.89 6.47
C LYS A 159 7.46 -26.87 5.38
N TYR A 160 6.79 -25.74 5.17
CA TYR A 160 5.63 -25.58 4.30
C TYR A 160 5.92 -24.71 3.06
N SER A 161 7.21 -24.49 2.76
CA SER A 161 7.69 -23.58 1.72
C SER A 161 7.35 -23.99 0.28
N ASP A 162 6.87 -25.21 0.07
CA ASP A 162 6.33 -25.68 -1.21
C ASP A 162 5.04 -24.95 -1.61
N ARG A 163 4.31 -24.36 -0.64
CA ARG A 163 3.03 -23.69 -0.88
C ARG A 163 2.78 -22.41 -0.07
N LEU A 164 3.49 -22.21 1.05
CA LEU A 164 3.35 -21.06 1.93
C LEU A 164 4.66 -20.28 2.01
N THR A 165 4.66 -18.97 1.83
CA THR A 165 5.86 -18.16 2.06
C THR A 165 5.54 -16.87 2.79
N PRO A 166 6.11 -16.63 3.98
CA PRO A 166 5.94 -15.37 4.68
C PRO A 166 6.77 -14.27 4.04
N VAL A 167 6.21 -13.06 4.07
CA VAL A 167 6.98 -11.84 3.79
C VAL A 167 7.94 -11.52 4.93
N ALA A 168 9.09 -10.96 4.58
CA ALA A 168 10.00 -10.37 5.57
C ALA A 168 9.61 -8.92 5.84
N GLY A 169 9.39 -8.52 7.09
CA GLY A 169 9.22 -7.11 7.43
C GLY A 169 10.57 -6.38 7.36
N ILE A 170 10.60 -5.21 6.72
CA ILE A 170 11.81 -4.41 6.60
C ILE A 170 11.59 -3.06 7.28
N SER A 171 12.43 -2.77 8.28
CA SER A 171 12.45 -1.45 8.90
C SER A 171 13.26 -0.49 8.04
N LEU A 172 12.61 0.58 7.56
CA LEU A 172 13.13 1.45 6.50
C LEU A 172 13.27 2.91 6.96
N HIS A 173 13.66 3.15 8.22
CA HIS A 173 13.80 4.52 8.73
C HIS A 173 14.95 5.30 8.06
N THR A 174 16.00 4.58 7.67
CA THR A 174 17.07 5.06 6.77
C THR A 174 17.36 3.99 5.70
N PRO A 175 18.01 4.36 4.58
CA PRO A 175 18.41 3.42 3.54
C PRO A 175 19.33 2.32 4.06
N GLU A 176 20.28 2.65 4.94
CA GLU A 176 21.26 1.71 5.50
C GLU A 176 20.59 0.66 6.39
N GLU A 177 19.67 1.09 7.25
CA GLU A 177 18.86 0.18 8.07
C GLU A 177 18.06 -0.78 7.17
N GLY A 178 17.43 -0.24 6.12
CA GLY A 178 16.66 -1.02 5.17
C GLY A 178 17.49 -2.06 4.44
N ILE A 179 18.69 -1.70 3.98
CA ILE A 179 19.62 -2.61 3.29
C ILE A 179 20.06 -3.73 4.24
N GLU A 180 20.45 -3.41 5.48
CA GLU A 180 20.88 -4.41 6.44
C GLU A 180 19.77 -5.44 6.77
N GLN A 181 18.54 -4.95 6.96
CA GLN A 181 17.38 -5.81 7.20
C GLN A 181 17.05 -6.67 5.99
N LEU A 182 17.13 -6.09 4.79
CA LEU A 182 16.88 -6.76 3.52
C LEU A 182 17.89 -7.89 3.28
N GLU A 183 19.18 -7.61 3.44
CA GLU A 183 20.24 -8.60 3.25
C GLU A 183 20.13 -9.74 4.25
N PHE A 184 19.80 -9.43 5.51
CA PHE A 184 19.56 -10.48 6.50
C PHE A 184 18.37 -11.36 6.10
N ALA A 185 17.24 -10.75 5.75
CA ALA A 185 16.04 -11.49 5.35
C ALA A 185 16.27 -12.39 4.13
N VAL A 186 16.93 -11.88 3.09
CA VAL A 186 17.12 -12.62 1.85
C VAL A 186 18.31 -13.57 1.93
N ASN A 187 19.50 -13.06 2.26
CA ASN A 187 20.74 -13.85 2.18
C ASN A 187 20.92 -14.81 3.36
N THR A 188 20.36 -14.49 4.52
CA THR A 188 20.49 -15.36 5.71
C THR A 188 19.28 -16.25 5.90
N LEU A 189 18.06 -15.71 5.80
CA LEU A 189 16.84 -16.49 6.05
C LEU A 189 16.28 -17.18 4.80
N GLY A 190 16.61 -16.68 3.60
CA GLY A 190 16.09 -17.19 2.34
C GLY A 190 14.66 -16.74 2.02
N LEU A 191 14.16 -15.68 2.67
CA LEU A 191 12.85 -15.11 2.39
C LEU A 191 12.86 -14.42 1.02
N LYS A 192 11.78 -14.61 0.24
CA LYS A 192 11.73 -14.24 -1.17
C LYS A 192 10.85 -13.03 -1.49
N ALA A 193 10.12 -12.49 -0.50
CA ALA A 193 9.26 -11.32 -0.63
C ALA A 193 9.39 -10.45 0.63
N ILE A 194 9.25 -9.13 0.48
CA ILE A 194 9.38 -8.19 1.59
C ILE A 194 8.13 -7.36 1.79
N ASN A 195 7.83 -7.04 3.05
CA ASN A 195 6.82 -6.07 3.44
C ASN A 195 7.50 -4.84 4.03
N ILE A 196 7.16 -3.67 3.51
CA ILE A 196 7.58 -2.38 4.07
C ILE A 196 6.36 -1.58 4.49
N ALA A 197 6.50 -0.77 5.54
CA ALA A 197 5.54 0.32 5.73
C ALA A 197 5.64 1.24 4.50
N GLY A 198 4.50 1.68 3.94
CA GLY A 198 4.48 2.60 2.81
C GLY A 198 4.94 4.02 3.15
N SER A 199 5.18 4.33 4.43
CA SER A 199 5.76 5.58 4.90
C SER A 199 6.46 5.43 6.24
N VAL A 200 7.35 6.37 6.56
CA VAL A 200 7.90 6.58 7.90
C VAL A 200 7.54 7.97 8.40
N ARG A 201 7.03 8.05 9.62
CA ARG A 201 6.71 9.32 10.25
C ARG A 201 7.98 10.04 10.70
N ARG A 202 8.19 11.27 10.22
CA ARG A 202 9.34 12.11 10.57
C ARG A 202 8.93 13.39 11.27
N PRO A 203 9.69 13.89 12.26
CA PRO A 203 9.43 15.20 12.85
C PRO A 203 9.65 16.31 11.81
N ILE A 204 8.82 17.35 11.88
CA ILE A 204 9.03 18.62 11.16
C ILE A 204 10.15 19.36 11.90
N PRO A 205 11.34 19.58 11.29
CA PRO A 205 12.50 20.11 12.02
C PRO A 205 12.20 21.42 12.76
N ALA A 206 11.57 22.39 12.07
CA ALA A 206 11.23 23.69 12.63
C ALA A 206 10.27 23.65 13.84
N LEU A 207 9.50 22.57 14.00
CA LEU A 207 8.62 22.38 15.15
C LEU A 207 9.29 21.53 16.23
N ALA A 208 10.06 20.51 15.85
CA ALA A 208 10.81 19.68 16.81
C ALA A 208 11.90 20.46 17.55
N GLU A 209 12.48 21.49 16.93
CA GLU A 209 13.39 22.44 17.61
C GLU A 209 12.68 23.23 18.72
N LYS A 210 11.39 23.55 18.53
CA LYS A 210 10.58 24.31 19.51
C LYS A 210 9.92 23.40 20.55
N PHE A 211 9.58 22.19 20.15
CA PHE A 211 8.89 21.19 20.95
C PHE A 211 9.63 19.84 20.84
N PRO A 212 10.78 19.68 21.54
CA PRO A 212 11.55 18.45 21.51
C PRO A 212 10.69 17.24 21.91
N LEU A 213 10.69 16.17 21.11
CA LEU A 213 9.78 15.02 21.27
C LEU A 213 10.08 14.13 22.48
N ASP A 214 11.28 14.24 23.04
CA ASP A 214 11.65 13.64 24.33
C ASP A 214 10.97 14.35 25.50
N GLN A 215 10.68 15.65 25.36
CA GLN A 215 9.99 16.49 26.35
C GLN A 215 8.48 16.61 26.07
N HIS A 216 8.08 16.52 24.79
CA HIS A 216 6.71 16.66 24.30
C HIS A 216 6.25 15.45 23.46
N PRO A 217 6.31 14.22 23.99
CA PRO A 217 5.96 13.02 23.23
C PRO A 217 4.51 13.00 22.73
N GLU A 218 3.59 13.69 23.42
CA GLU A 218 2.18 13.85 23.06
C GLU A 218 1.97 14.64 21.75
N LEU A 219 2.94 15.49 21.38
CA LEU A 219 2.87 16.31 20.18
C LEU A 219 3.34 15.59 18.92
N ARG A 220 3.96 14.42 19.04
CA ARG A 220 4.56 13.67 17.92
C ARG A 220 3.62 13.54 16.72
N LYS A 221 2.35 13.20 16.93
CA LYS A 221 1.37 13.06 15.85
C LYS A 221 1.16 14.37 15.07
N TYR A 222 1.27 15.51 15.73
CA TYR A 222 0.89 16.83 15.21
C TYR A 222 2.06 17.61 14.62
N ILE A 223 3.29 17.28 15.03
CA ILE A 223 4.50 17.96 14.56
C ILE A 223 5.35 17.07 13.65
N SER A 224 4.72 16.09 13.01
CA SER A 224 5.36 15.17 12.08
C SER A 224 4.68 15.17 10.72
N TYR A 225 5.40 14.69 9.71
CA TYR A 225 4.91 14.39 8.37
C TYR A 225 5.21 12.92 8.03
N GLU A 226 4.55 12.39 7.01
CA GLU A 226 4.82 11.06 6.46
C GLU A 226 5.84 11.20 5.32
N ASP A 227 6.97 10.52 5.44
CA ASP A 227 7.96 10.39 4.37
C ASP A 227 7.74 9.06 3.64
N PHE A 228 7.63 9.12 2.31
CA PHE A 228 7.29 8.00 1.43
C PHE A 228 8.49 7.45 0.67
N TYR A 229 9.72 7.70 1.15
CA TYR A 229 10.97 7.08 0.66
C TYR A 229 11.33 7.41 -0.81
N GLY A 230 10.69 8.42 -1.39
CA GLY A 230 10.84 8.82 -2.78
C GLY A 230 11.02 10.32 -2.87
N ILE A 231 10.11 10.99 -3.58
CA ILE A 231 10.12 12.45 -3.66
C ILE A 231 10.11 13.10 -2.27
N ASP A 232 10.96 14.10 -2.08
CA ASP A 232 11.08 14.95 -0.88
C ASP A 232 11.52 14.25 0.42
N SER A 233 11.92 12.97 0.35
CA SER A 233 12.62 12.29 1.43
C SER A 233 13.93 13.02 1.79
N PRO A 234 14.25 13.17 3.09
CA PRO A 234 15.55 13.73 3.51
C PRO A 234 16.73 12.75 3.30
N TYR A 235 16.45 11.48 3.01
CA TYR A 235 17.45 10.46 2.68
C TYR A 235 17.33 10.04 1.21
N ASP A 236 18.47 9.69 0.61
CA ASP A 236 18.51 9.04 -0.69
C ASP A 236 18.29 7.53 -0.54
N TYR A 237 17.10 7.05 -0.95
CA TYR A 237 16.74 5.64 -0.91
C TYR A 237 17.13 4.85 -2.17
N ASP A 238 17.72 5.49 -3.19
CA ASP A 238 18.17 4.78 -4.40
C ASP A 238 19.09 3.58 -4.10
N PRO A 239 20.03 3.62 -3.14
CA PRO A 239 20.81 2.44 -2.76
C PRO A 239 19.95 1.28 -2.25
N PHE A 240 18.87 1.56 -1.52
CA PHE A 240 17.93 0.53 -1.06
C PHE A 240 17.17 -0.07 -2.23
N TRP A 241 16.61 0.76 -3.13
CA TRP A 241 15.89 0.30 -4.32
C TRP A 241 16.79 -0.51 -5.26
N ALA A 242 18.04 -0.09 -5.45
CA ALA A 242 19.04 -0.84 -6.19
C ALA A 242 19.26 -2.23 -5.57
N ARG A 243 19.37 -2.29 -4.24
CA ARG A 243 19.58 -3.56 -3.52
C ARG A 243 18.38 -4.49 -3.59
N VAL A 244 17.16 -3.96 -3.56
CA VAL A 244 15.92 -4.72 -3.79
C VAL A 244 15.93 -5.40 -5.17
N VAL A 245 16.29 -4.64 -6.21
CA VAL A 245 16.41 -5.17 -7.58
C VAL A 245 17.51 -6.22 -7.68
N GLU A 246 18.68 -5.96 -7.08
CA GLU A 246 19.81 -6.89 -7.12
C GLU A 246 19.49 -8.23 -6.45
N LEU A 247 18.77 -8.19 -5.32
CA LEU A 247 18.34 -9.38 -4.59
C LEU A 247 17.10 -10.06 -5.18
N GLY A 248 16.44 -9.41 -6.15
CA GLY A 248 15.30 -9.98 -6.86
C GLY A 248 14.10 -10.25 -5.96
N VAL A 249 13.71 -9.29 -5.13
CA VAL A 249 12.51 -9.43 -4.28
C VAL A 249 11.45 -8.40 -4.62
N PRO A 250 10.17 -8.79 -4.72
CA PRO A 250 9.09 -7.81 -4.84
C PRO A 250 8.89 -7.08 -3.52
N VAL A 251 8.59 -5.79 -3.63
CA VAL A 251 8.23 -4.93 -2.50
C VAL A 251 6.73 -4.97 -2.32
N LEU A 252 6.27 -5.48 -1.20
CA LEU A 252 4.86 -5.46 -0.85
C LEU A 252 4.66 -4.40 0.24
N THR A 253 3.53 -3.70 0.20
CA THR A 253 3.14 -2.81 1.29
C THR A 253 1.77 -3.15 1.81
N HIS A 254 1.73 -3.32 3.12
CA HIS A 254 0.53 -3.56 3.91
C HIS A 254 0.53 -2.56 5.07
N TYR A 255 0.24 -1.30 4.75
CA TYR A 255 0.25 -0.19 5.70
C TYR A 255 -0.71 0.91 5.27
N GLY A 256 -1.61 1.32 6.17
CA GLY A 256 -2.73 2.17 5.81
C GLY A 256 -2.77 3.52 6.54
N SER A 257 -3.53 4.45 5.97
CA SER A 257 -3.66 5.86 6.39
C SER A 257 -4.59 6.13 7.59
N GLN A 258 -4.99 5.09 8.33
CA GLN A 258 -5.87 5.26 9.49
C GLN A 258 -5.23 6.18 10.54
N GLY A 259 -5.95 7.23 10.90
CA GLY A 259 -5.48 8.26 11.83
C GLY A 259 -4.81 9.47 11.19
N TRP A 260 -4.65 9.49 9.86
CA TRP A 260 -4.30 10.69 9.11
C TRP A 260 -5.43 11.73 9.13
N THR A 261 -5.12 12.95 8.68
CA THR A 261 -6.12 13.99 8.46
C THR A 261 -7.18 13.48 7.49
N GLY A 262 -8.46 13.59 7.86
CA GLY A 262 -9.57 13.04 7.08
C GLY A 262 -9.91 11.57 7.37
N ARG A 263 -9.09 10.82 8.12
CA ARG A 263 -9.30 9.41 8.51
C ARG A 263 -9.20 9.17 10.02
N SER A 264 -9.72 10.12 10.77
CA SER A 264 -9.58 10.22 12.23
C SER A 264 -10.93 10.47 12.94
N SER A 265 -12.01 9.90 12.41
CA SER A 265 -13.32 9.90 13.05
C SER A 265 -13.24 9.29 14.45
N ILE A 266 -13.79 10.04 15.40
CA ILE A 266 -13.85 9.69 16.81
C ILE A 266 -15.04 8.77 17.13
N SER A 267 -15.93 8.51 16.18
CA SER A 267 -17.18 7.80 16.43
C SER A 267 -17.43 6.65 15.47
N ASN A 268 -16.72 6.57 14.35
CA ASN A 268 -16.97 5.56 13.32
C ASN A 268 -15.65 4.98 12.78
N TYR A 269 -15.42 3.69 13.01
CA TYR A 269 -14.25 2.98 12.48
C TYR A 269 -14.35 2.70 10.99
N MET A 270 -15.54 2.42 10.45
CA MET A 270 -15.70 2.20 9.01
C MET A 270 -15.38 3.46 8.21
N PHE A 271 -15.68 4.65 8.75
CA PHE A 271 -15.20 5.90 8.17
C PHE A 271 -13.66 5.96 8.12
N ASN A 272 -12.98 5.46 9.16
CA ASN A 272 -11.53 5.43 9.18
C ASN A 272 -10.97 4.33 8.26
N HIS A 273 -11.69 3.20 8.13
CA HIS A 273 -11.28 2.00 7.41
C HIS A 273 -11.46 2.12 5.91
N ILE A 274 -12.66 2.37 5.40
CA ILE A 274 -12.96 2.25 3.96
C ILE A 274 -11.97 3.10 3.13
N GLY A 275 -11.20 2.45 2.25
CA GLY A 275 -10.19 3.06 1.37
C GLY A 275 -8.86 3.45 2.03
N HIS A 276 -8.60 3.07 3.28
CA HIS A 276 -7.43 3.56 4.00
C HIS A 276 -6.10 3.00 3.49
N PHE A 277 -6.08 1.76 3.00
CA PHE A 277 -4.90 1.20 2.34
C PHE A 277 -4.68 1.84 0.97
N ALA A 278 -5.74 1.99 0.17
CA ALA A 278 -5.68 2.72 -1.10
C ALA A 278 -5.04 4.10 -0.95
N ASP A 279 -5.46 4.91 0.04
CA ASP A 279 -4.91 6.25 0.27
C ASP A 279 -3.43 6.24 0.66
N GLY A 280 -3.02 5.30 1.52
CA GLY A 280 -1.62 5.17 1.96
C GLY A 280 -0.72 4.73 0.80
N SER A 281 -1.16 3.69 0.08
CA SER A 281 -0.53 3.13 -1.10
C SER A 281 -0.48 4.14 -2.26
N GLU A 282 -1.52 4.96 -2.46
CA GLU A 282 -1.55 6.00 -3.48
C GLU A 282 -0.46 7.06 -3.21
N ALA A 283 -0.32 7.50 -1.97
CA ALA A 283 0.72 8.46 -1.59
C ALA A 283 2.13 7.88 -1.81
N PHE A 284 2.35 6.62 -1.40
CA PHE A 284 3.61 5.91 -1.59
C PHE A 284 3.95 5.73 -3.08
N ALA A 285 3.03 5.19 -3.89
CA ALA A 285 3.24 4.96 -5.32
C ALA A 285 3.52 6.26 -6.08
N LYS A 286 2.81 7.35 -5.76
CA LYS A 286 3.08 8.68 -6.33
C LYS A 286 4.46 9.20 -5.93
N ALA A 287 4.89 9.00 -4.68
CA ALA A 287 6.22 9.42 -4.24
C ALA A 287 7.34 8.71 -5.00
N LEU A 288 7.18 7.41 -5.29
CA LEU A 288 8.12 6.66 -6.12
C LEU A 288 8.07 7.13 -7.59
N PHE A 289 6.87 7.29 -8.15
CA PHE A 289 6.68 7.73 -9.54
C PHE A 289 7.25 9.13 -9.77
N PHE A 290 6.77 10.15 -9.05
CA PHE A 290 7.22 11.53 -9.20
C PHE A 290 8.66 11.73 -8.71
N GLY A 291 9.13 10.91 -7.77
CA GLY A 291 10.54 10.85 -7.38
C GLY A 291 11.46 10.25 -8.44
N GLY A 292 10.91 9.65 -9.51
CA GLY A 292 11.64 9.01 -10.59
C GLY A 292 12.25 7.65 -10.22
N VAL A 293 11.82 7.05 -9.11
CA VAL A 293 12.33 5.75 -8.64
C VAL A 293 12.00 4.65 -9.67
N THR A 294 10.76 4.60 -10.16
CA THR A 294 10.34 3.60 -11.16
C THR A 294 11.02 3.80 -12.52
N ARG A 295 11.48 5.02 -12.83
CA ARG A 295 12.35 5.29 -13.98
C ARG A 295 13.77 4.75 -13.79
N ARG A 296 14.36 4.97 -12.62
CA ARG A 296 15.75 4.55 -12.32
C ARG A 296 15.85 3.04 -12.09
N PHE A 297 14.80 2.44 -11.55
CA PHE A 297 14.68 1.02 -11.24
C PHE A 297 13.47 0.39 -11.93
N PRO A 298 13.46 0.28 -13.28
CA PRO A 298 12.30 -0.25 -14.02
C PRO A 298 12.03 -1.74 -13.76
N GLN A 299 12.97 -2.44 -13.12
CA GLN A 299 12.82 -3.82 -12.66
C GLN A 299 12.17 -3.92 -11.27
N LEU A 300 11.93 -2.81 -10.59
CA LEU A 300 11.24 -2.81 -9.30
C LEU A 300 9.80 -3.29 -9.50
N ARG A 301 9.36 -4.19 -8.62
CA ARG A 301 8.00 -4.74 -8.61
C ARG A 301 7.37 -4.43 -7.27
N VAL A 302 6.30 -3.64 -7.29
CA VAL A 302 5.66 -3.10 -6.08
C VAL A 302 4.21 -3.57 -6.01
N GLY A 303 3.89 -4.40 -5.02
CA GLY A 303 2.53 -4.82 -4.68
C GLY A 303 1.94 -3.95 -3.58
N LEU A 304 0.73 -3.44 -3.81
CA LEU A 304 0.02 -2.51 -2.94
C LEU A 304 -1.27 -3.19 -2.47
N LEU A 305 -1.30 -3.69 -1.23
CA LEU A 305 -2.27 -4.69 -0.78
C LEU A 305 -3.45 -4.08 0.02
N GLU A 306 -4.54 -4.84 0.13
CA GLU A 306 -5.83 -4.48 0.78
C GLU A 306 -6.44 -3.13 0.32
N GLY A 307 -6.04 -2.65 -0.86
CA GLY A 307 -6.41 -1.32 -1.36
C GLY A 307 -7.49 -1.32 -2.43
N GLY A 308 -7.85 -2.49 -2.97
CA GLY A 308 -8.52 -2.61 -4.25
C GLY A 308 -7.63 -2.18 -5.43
N ALA A 309 -8.12 -2.39 -6.65
CA ALA A 309 -7.37 -2.11 -7.88
C ALA A 309 -7.87 -0.90 -8.68
N ASP A 310 -9.05 -0.37 -8.36
CA ASP A 310 -9.66 0.76 -9.07
C ASP A 310 -8.83 2.04 -8.98
N TRP A 311 -8.27 2.32 -7.79
CA TRP A 311 -7.48 3.53 -7.58
C TRP A 311 -6.20 3.52 -8.43
N GLY A 312 -5.63 2.35 -8.73
CA GLY A 312 -4.50 2.20 -9.63
C GLY A 312 -4.82 2.67 -11.05
N ALA A 313 -6.00 2.33 -11.56
CA ALA A 313 -6.51 2.82 -12.85
C ALA A 313 -6.85 4.31 -12.81
N ARG A 314 -7.53 4.76 -11.76
CA ARG A 314 -7.86 6.17 -11.57
C ARG A 314 -6.61 7.05 -11.58
N VAL A 315 -5.55 6.66 -10.87
CA VAL A 315 -4.30 7.41 -10.84
C VAL A 315 -3.60 7.36 -12.19
N TYR A 316 -3.56 6.20 -12.87
CA TYR A 316 -3.00 6.10 -14.21
C TYR A 316 -3.67 7.08 -15.20
N ILE A 317 -5.00 7.06 -15.29
CA ILE A 317 -5.79 8.01 -16.10
C ILE A 317 -5.43 9.45 -15.72
N HIS A 318 -5.38 9.74 -14.42
CA HIS A 318 -5.07 11.07 -13.94
C HIS A 318 -3.64 11.52 -14.25
N LEU A 319 -2.65 10.63 -14.24
CA LEU A 319 -1.28 10.96 -14.62
C LEU A 319 -1.23 11.39 -16.10
N VAL A 320 -1.93 10.67 -16.98
CA VAL A 320 -2.03 11.01 -18.41
C VAL A 320 -2.74 12.34 -18.60
N ASP A 321 -3.93 12.50 -18.03
CA ASP A 321 -4.73 13.75 -18.12
C ASP A 321 -3.95 14.97 -17.66
N ARG A 322 -3.13 14.80 -16.61
CA ARG A 322 -2.36 15.88 -15.99
C ARG A 322 -1.11 16.15 -16.80
N TRP A 323 -0.45 15.13 -17.34
CA TRP A 323 0.68 15.32 -18.25
C TRP A 323 0.31 16.16 -19.48
N GLU A 324 -0.83 15.87 -20.12
CA GLU A 324 -1.30 16.64 -21.28
C GLU A 324 -1.50 18.13 -20.98
N LYS A 325 -1.82 18.47 -19.73
CA LYS A 325 -2.10 19.85 -19.29
C LYS A 325 -0.90 20.51 -18.61
N ARG A 326 -0.09 19.73 -17.90
CA ARG A 326 0.94 20.21 -16.95
C ARG A 326 2.36 19.81 -17.34
N SER A 327 2.55 19.18 -18.50
CA SER A 327 3.85 19.16 -19.18
C SER A 327 4.28 20.59 -19.56
N LEU A 328 5.56 20.80 -19.86
CA LEU A 328 6.05 22.12 -20.29
C LEU A 328 5.28 22.67 -21.52
N GLU A 329 4.91 21.80 -22.45
CA GLU A 329 4.06 22.15 -23.59
C GLU A 329 2.63 22.51 -23.13
N GLY A 330 2.02 21.68 -22.28
CA GLY A 330 0.69 21.94 -21.74
C GLY A 330 0.61 23.25 -20.95
N LEU A 331 1.64 23.56 -20.16
CA LEU A 331 1.73 24.77 -19.34
C LEU A 331 1.71 26.07 -20.14
N ALA A 332 2.04 26.05 -21.43
CA ALA A 332 1.94 27.22 -22.29
C ALA A 332 0.50 27.79 -22.36
N HIS A 333 -0.53 26.96 -22.14
CA HIS A 333 -1.93 27.42 -22.06
C HIS A 333 -2.26 28.19 -20.78
N TYR A 334 -1.43 28.04 -19.74
CA TYR A 334 -1.65 28.61 -18.41
C TYR A 334 -0.62 29.70 -18.07
N ASP A 335 0.27 30.03 -19.00
CA ASP A 335 1.24 31.10 -18.85
C ASP A 335 0.52 32.46 -18.78
N PRO A 336 0.68 33.25 -17.69
CA PRO A 336 0.10 34.61 -17.60
C PRO A 336 0.53 35.57 -18.73
N ALA A 337 1.65 35.29 -19.40
CA ALA A 337 2.09 36.02 -20.59
C ALA A 337 1.18 35.79 -21.80
N ALA A 338 0.48 34.65 -21.88
CA ALA A 338 -0.43 34.31 -22.98
C ALA A 338 -1.77 35.06 -22.92
N ILE A 339 -2.09 35.75 -21.82
CA ILE A 339 -3.36 36.46 -21.67
C ILE A 339 -3.44 37.65 -22.64
N ASP A 340 -4.44 37.63 -23.52
CA ASP A 340 -4.86 38.80 -24.30
C ASP A 340 -5.61 39.80 -23.39
N ARG A 341 -4.83 40.72 -22.83
CA ARG A 341 -5.31 41.74 -21.87
C ARG A 341 -6.28 42.71 -22.52
N GLU A 342 -6.05 43.09 -23.77
CA GLU A 342 -6.91 44.03 -24.49
C GLU A 342 -8.28 43.40 -24.76
N LEU A 343 -8.29 42.15 -25.22
CA LEU A 343 -9.53 41.41 -25.43
C LEU A 343 -10.29 41.23 -24.12
N LEU A 344 -9.61 40.86 -23.02
CA LEU A 344 -10.24 40.71 -21.71
C LEU A 344 -10.92 42.01 -21.24
N THR A 345 -10.21 43.14 -21.31
CA THR A 345 -10.77 44.46 -21.00
C THR A 345 -11.96 44.78 -21.92
N SER A 346 -11.87 44.51 -23.22
CA SER A 346 -12.96 44.74 -24.17
C SER A 346 -14.22 43.89 -23.85
N LEU A 347 -14.04 42.68 -23.33
CA LEU A 347 -15.14 41.78 -22.97
C LEU A 347 -15.81 42.26 -21.68
N PHE A 348 -15.03 42.67 -20.68
CA PHE A 348 -15.57 43.27 -19.46
C PHE A 348 -16.28 44.60 -19.73
N ALA A 349 -15.77 45.42 -20.64
CA ALA A 349 -16.45 46.65 -21.07
C ALA A 349 -17.81 46.36 -21.74
N ARG A 350 -17.89 45.30 -22.57
CA ARG A 350 -19.12 44.94 -23.31
C ARG A 350 -20.16 44.23 -22.45
N TYR A 351 -19.72 43.35 -21.55
CA TYR A 351 -20.62 42.39 -20.87
C TYR A 351 -20.57 42.49 -19.34
N GLY A 352 -19.61 43.20 -18.77
CA GLY A 352 -19.31 43.17 -17.34
C GLY A 352 -19.94 44.28 -16.50
N ALA A 353 -20.73 45.20 -17.07
CA ALA A 353 -21.19 46.41 -16.39
C ALA A 353 -21.90 46.15 -15.04
N ASP A 354 -22.81 45.18 -15.00
CA ASP A 354 -23.54 44.81 -13.78
C ASP A 354 -22.65 44.11 -12.74
N LEU A 355 -21.62 43.40 -13.20
CA LEU A 355 -20.66 42.70 -12.35
C LEU A 355 -19.66 43.69 -11.71
N THR A 356 -19.11 44.59 -12.52
CA THR A 356 -18.05 45.52 -12.10
C THR A 356 -18.61 46.63 -11.22
N LYS A 357 -19.89 47.02 -11.40
CA LYS A 357 -20.56 48.09 -10.64
C LYS A 357 -19.73 49.39 -10.58
N GLY A 358 -19.11 49.73 -11.71
CA GLY A 358 -18.27 50.93 -11.84
C GLY A 358 -16.86 50.81 -11.26
N ARG A 359 -16.41 49.62 -10.83
CA ARG A 359 -15.01 49.38 -10.48
C ARG A 359 -14.11 49.42 -11.73
N SER A 360 -12.83 49.70 -11.52
CA SER A 360 -11.82 49.71 -12.58
C SER A 360 -11.79 48.37 -13.32
N ILE A 361 -11.71 48.43 -14.65
CA ILE A 361 -11.46 47.29 -15.54
C ILE A 361 -10.17 47.50 -16.35
N GLU A 362 -9.32 48.43 -15.91
CA GLU A 362 -8.12 48.85 -16.62
C GLU A 362 -6.92 47.98 -16.23
N GLY A 363 -6.15 47.57 -17.24
CA GLY A 363 -4.83 46.95 -17.09
C GLY A 363 -4.76 45.79 -16.09
N GLU A 364 -3.81 45.87 -15.17
CA GLU A 364 -3.49 44.79 -14.23
C GLU A 364 -4.49 44.68 -13.07
N ASP A 365 -5.31 45.70 -12.81
CA ASP A 365 -6.38 45.62 -11.82
C ASP A 365 -7.40 44.56 -12.23
N LEU A 366 -7.81 44.55 -13.50
CA LEU A 366 -8.74 43.55 -14.03
C LEU A 366 -8.16 42.13 -13.97
N ILE A 367 -6.87 41.98 -14.29
CA ILE A 367 -6.18 40.68 -14.23
C ILE A 367 -6.15 40.16 -12.79
N ARG A 368 -5.72 41.00 -11.84
CA ARG A 368 -5.68 40.65 -10.41
C ARG A 368 -7.06 40.26 -9.91
N ASP A 369 -8.10 41.02 -10.26
CA ASP A 369 -9.43 40.82 -9.71
C ASP A 369 -10.17 39.64 -10.37
N THR A 370 -9.77 39.24 -11.58
CA THR A 370 -10.36 38.10 -12.32
C THR A 370 -9.62 36.79 -12.08
N LEU A 371 -8.29 36.81 -12.12
CA LEU A 371 -7.44 35.61 -12.12
C LEU A 371 -6.60 35.48 -10.84
N GLY A 372 -6.51 36.55 -10.05
CA GLY A 372 -5.68 36.62 -8.85
C GLY A 372 -4.32 37.24 -9.10
N ARG A 373 -3.66 37.67 -8.02
CA ARG A 373 -2.36 38.36 -8.06
C ARG A 373 -1.25 37.56 -8.76
N GLY A 374 -1.33 36.23 -8.81
CA GLY A 374 -0.33 35.38 -9.47
C GLY A 374 -0.23 35.55 -10.99
N TYR A 375 -1.24 36.14 -11.62
CA TYR A 375 -1.32 36.32 -13.08
C TYR A 375 -0.92 37.72 -13.55
N THR A 376 -0.60 38.63 -12.62
CA THR A 376 -0.17 39.99 -12.99
C THR A 376 1.26 40.00 -13.51
N ARG A 377 1.63 41.02 -14.30
CA ARG A 377 2.99 41.18 -14.83
C ARG A 377 4.07 41.27 -13.75
N GLU A 378 3.72 41.79 -12.58
CA GLU A 378 4.63 41.93 -11.43
C GLU A 378 4.73 40.66 -10.58
N ALA A 379 3.89 39.65 -10.85
CA ALA A 379 3.90 38.41 -10.11
C ALA A 379 5.18 37.63 -10.41
N ARG A 380 5.80 37.10 -9.35
CA ARG A 380 6.93 36.17 -9.47
C ARG A 380 6.45 34.91 -10.20
N GLN A 381 6.96 34.70 -11.40
CA GLN A 381 6.71 33.49 -12.17
C GLN A 381 7.66 32.36 -11.73
N PRO A 382 7.25 31.09 -11.86
CA PRO A 382 8.13 29.97 -11.57
C PRO A 382 9.29 29.94 -12.56
N ARG A 383 10.47 29.54 -12.09
CA ARG A 383 11.62 29.28 -12.97
C ARG A 383 11.40 27.99 -13.76
N PRO A 384 12.09 27.76 -14.88
CA PRO A 384 11.92 26.54 -15.68
C PRO A 384 12.00 25.24 -14.85
N GLU A 385 12.96 25.16 -13.92
CA GLU A 385 13.15 24.01 -13.03
C GLU A 385 12.04 23.82 -11.98
N GLU A 386 11.17 24.82 -11.79
CA GLU A 386 10.04 24.80 -10.86
C GLU A 386 8.69 24.57 -11.58
N LEU A 387 8.68 24.65 -12.91
CA LEU A 387 7.48 24.41 -13.73
C LEU A 387 7.24 22.92 -13.98
N GLU A 388 8.31 22.14 -14.05
CA GLU A 388 8.25 20.77 -14.56
C GLU A 388 7.90 19.75 -13.47
N ASP A 389 6.60 19.64 -13.14
CA ASP A 389 6.06 18.70 -12.14
C ASP A 389 6.48 17.23 -12.40
N PHE A 390 6.71 16.86 -13.67
CA PHE A 390 7.08 15.51 -14.10
C PHE A 390 8.58 15.34 -14.41
N GLY A 391 9.39 16.39 -14.21
CA GLY A 391 10.79 16.41 -14.65
C GLY A 391 11.67 15.37 -13.96
N ARG A 392 11.46 15.17 -12.64
CA ARG A 392 12.15 14.12 -11.85
C ARG A 392 11.78 12.70 -12.31
N ALA A 393 10.52 12.48 -12.68
CA ALA A 393 10.05 11.23 -13.29
C ALA A 393 10.54 11.07 -14.74
N GLY A 394 11.00 12.17 -15.36
CA GLY A 394 11.56 12.20 -16.71
C GLY A 394 10.56 11.75 -17.78
N ILE A 395 9.29 12.07 -17.59
CA ILE A 395 8.23 11.78 -18.56
C ILE A 395 8.43 12.66 -19.79
N ARG A 396 8.39 12.06 -20.98
CA ARG A 396 8.41 12.76 -22.27
C ARG A 396 7.15 12.50 -23.09
N GLY A 397 6.34 11.53 -22.68
CA GLY A 397 5.06 11.23 -23.29
C GLY A 397 4.28 10.19 -22.49
N VAL A 398 3.04 9.94 -22.91
CA VAL A 398 2.12 9.01 -22.24
C VAL A 398 2.68 7.58 -22.12
N GLU A 399 3.50 7.15 -23.09
CA GLU A 399 4.19 5.86 -23.06
C GLU A 399 5.20 5.73 -21.90
N ASP A 400 5.83 6.82 -21.47
CA ASP A 400 6.69 6.78 -20.27
C ASP A 400 5.85 6.56 -19.00
N ILE A 401 4.67 7.17 -18.92
CA ILE A 401 3.74 6.98 -17.80
C ILE A 401 3.31 5.53 -17.74
N LYS A 402 2.93 4.94 -18.88
CA LYS A 402 2.58 3.53 -18.99
C LYS A 402 3.71 2.64 -18.49
N ARG A 403 4.94 2.83 -18.99
CA ARG A 403 6.10 2.04 -18.56
C ARG A 403 6.40 2.17 -17.06
N GLN A 404 6.33 3.38 -16.52
CA GLN A 404 6.71 3.64 -15.13
C GLN A 404 5.59 3.34 -14.11
N TRP A 405 4.34 3.24 -14.56
CA TRP A 405 3.19 2.92 -13.71
C TRP A 405 2.75 1.47 -13.88
N VAL A 406 2.37 1.08 -15.10
CA VAL A 406 1.80 -0.23 -15.41
C VAL A 406 2.83 -1.33 -15.29
N ASP A 407 4.11 -1.11 -15.65
CA ASP A 407 5.10 -2.19 -15.57
C ASP A 407 5.66 -2.37 -14.14
N SER A 408 5.44 -1.41 -13.24
CA SER A 408 6.01 -1.41 -11.87
C SER A 408 5.03 -1.76 -10.76
N PHE A 409 3.78 -1.30 -10.84
CA PHE A 409 2.81 -1.41 -9.75
C PHE A 409 1.78 -2.52 -9.97
N TYR A 410 1.45 -3.20 -8.88
CA TYR A 410 0.46 -4.26 -8.78
C TYR A 410 -0.47 -3.94 -7.61
N PHE A 411 -1.77 -4.16 -7.79
CA PHE A 411 -2.81 -3.64 -6.91
C PHE A 411 -3.61 -4.81 -6.34
N GLY A 412 -3.40 -5.10 -5.05
CA GLY A 412 -4.08 -6.15 -4.32
C GLY A 412 -5.53 -5.78 -4.06
N SER A 413 -6.41 -6.72 -4.38
CA SER A 413 -7.86 -6.56 -4.31
C SER A 413 -8.43 -7.80 -3.65
N GLU A 414 -9.40 -7.60 -2.75
CA GLU A 414 -10.08 -8.66 -2.04
C GLU A 414 -10.97 -9.49 -2.98
N SER A 415 -11.32 -10.69 -2.53
CA SER A 415 -12.02 -11.67 -3.35
C SER A 415 -13.33 -11.17 -3.97
N ASP A 416 -14.11 -10.39 -3.22
CA ASP A 416 -15.42 -9.88 -3.64
C ASP A 416 -15.39 -8.40 -4.08
N ASP A 417 -14.21 -7.81 -4.25
CA ASP A 417 -14.06 -6.41 -4.66
C ASP A 417 -14.46 -6.20 -6.13
N ARG A 418 -15.68 -5.72 -6.31
CA ARG A 418 -16.26 -5.41 -7.62
C ARG A 418 -15.54 -4.29 -8.35
N THR A 419 -14.79 -3.45 -7.65
CA THR A 419 -14.11 -2.30 -8.24
C THR A 419 -12.96 -2.73 -9.16
N VAL A 420 -12.51 -3.99 -9.07
CA VAL A 420 -11.53 -4.60 -9.98
C VAL A 420 -11.92 -4.49 -11.47
N ALA A 421 -13.22 -4.40 -11.79
CA ALA A 421 -13.69 -4.13 -13.15
C ALA A 421 -13.12 -2.83 -13.73
N HIS A 422 -12.88 -1.82 -12.90
CA HIS A 422 -12.28 -0.56 -13.34
C HIS A 422 -10.81 -0.75 -13.73
N ALA A 423 -10.06 -1.58 -12.98
CA ALA A 423 -8.68 -1.91 -13.28
C ALA A 423 -8.53 -2.57 -14.66
N PHE A 424 -9.43 -3.49 -15.00
CA PHE A 424 -9.45 -4.21 -16.27
C PHE A 424 -10.15 -3.48 -17.43
N ASN A 425 -10.69 -2.26 -17.21
CA ASN A 425 -11.39 -1.50 -18.23
C ASN A 425 -10.42 -0.78 -19.18
N ASP A 426 -9.83 -1.56 -20.09
CA ASP A 426 -8.95 -1.09 -21.17
C ASP A 426 -9.58 -0.02 -22.08
N ARG A 427 -10.90 0.02 -22.22
CA ARG A 427 -11.60 1.08 -22.96
C ARG A 427 -11.55 2.44 -22.28
N ALA A 428 -11.47 2.48 -20.95
CA ALA A 428 -11.37 3.71 -20.18
C ALA A 428 -9.92 4.15 -19.98
N ASN A 429 -8.99 3.21 -19.88
CA ASN A 429 -7.59 3.49 -19.63
C ASN A 429 -6.87 3.96 -20.92
N PRO A 430 -6.12 5.08 -20.87
CA PRO A 430 -5.28 5.51 -21.98
C PRO A 430 -4.38 4.39 -22.52
N LEU A 431 -4.11 4.40 -23.83
CA LEU A 431 -3.33 3.36 -24.52
C LEU A 431 -3.95 1.95 -24.49
N GLY A 432 -5.21 1.78 -24.07
CA GLY A 432 -5.90 0.49 -24.13
C GLY A 432 -5.33 -0.54 -23.15
N VAL A 433 -4.79 -0.10 -22.01
CA VAL A 433 -4.11 -0.99 -21.05
C VAL A 433 -5.03 -1.46 -19.94
N LYS A 434 -4.78 -2.68 -19.46
CA LYS A 434 -5.34 -3.19 -18.22
C LYS A 434 -4.36 -2.96 -17.08
N ILE A 435 -4.86 -2.53 -15.93
CA ILE A 435 -4.06 -2.33 -14.73
C ILE A 435 -3.89 -3.67 -14.00
N ASN A 436 -2.74 -3.83 -13.35
CA ASN A 436 -2.32 -5.09 -12.74
C ASN A 436 -3.03 -5.37 -11.41
N ALA A 437 -4.33 -5.68 -11.47
CA ALA A 437 -5.02 -6.24 -10.32
C ALA A 437 -4.45 -7.62 -9.98
N ILE A 438 -4.15 -7.88 -8.70
CA ILE A 438 -3.69 -9.17 -8.19
C ILE A 438 -4.64 -9.67 -7.11
N TYR A 439 -4.91 -10.97 -7.12
CA TYR A 439 -5.77 -11.61 -6.13
C TYR A 439 -5.09 -11.62 -4.76
N SER A 440 -5.74 -10.99 -3.80
CA SER A 440 -5.31 -10.85 -2.41
C SER A 440 -6.49 -11.27 -1.54
N SER A 441 -6.54 -12.52 -1.06
CA SER A 441 -7.79 -13.00 -0.47
C SER A 441 -8.19 -12.27 0.81
N ASP A 442 -7.20 -11.76 1.55
CA ASP A 442 -7.31 -11.25 2.93
C ASP A 442 -7.88 -12.29 3.92
N VAL A 443 -7.67 -13.56 3.60
CA VAL A 443 -8.02 -14.68 4.48
C VAL A 443 -7.28 -14.51 5.81
N GLY A 444 -8.05 -14.46 6.91
CA GLY A 444 -7.53 -14.20 8.25
C GLY A 444 -8.04 -12.90 8.89
N HIS A 445 -8.70 -12.04 8.10
CA HIS A 445 -9.38 -10.83 8.54
C HIS A 445 -10.90 -10.99 8.64
N TRP A 446 -11.60 -9.90 8.96
CA TRP A 446 -13.01 -9.93 9.39
C TRP A 446 -14.01 -9.92 8.24
N ASP A 447 -13.57 -9.42 7.10
CA ASP A 447 -14.22 -9.30 5.79
C ASP A 447 -14.14 -10.59 4.97
N VAL A 448 -13.41 -11.61 5.45
CA VAL A 448 -13.45 -12.98 4.91
C VAL A 448 -13.99 -13.94 5.97
N PRO A 449 -15.32 -14.17 6.01
CA PRO A 449 -15.95 -14.93 7.10
C PRO A 449 -15.72 -16.44 7.07
N ASP A 450 -15.36 -16.99 5.90
CA ASP A 450 -15.14 -18.42 5.70
C ASP A 450 -13.95 -18.62 4.76
N LEU A 451 -12.95 -19.39 5.22
CA LEU A 451 -11.77 -19.75 4.44
C LEU A 451 -12.13 -20.36 3.07
N THR A 452 -13.23 -21.11 3.02
CA THR A 452 -13.61 -21.92 1.86
C THR A 452 -14.30 -21.13 0.74
N ASP A 453 -14.64 -19.87 0.99
CA ASP A 453 -15.39 -19.02 0.04
C ASP A 453 -14.50 -18.06 -0.77
N ALA A 454 -13.23 -17.88 -0.41
CA ALA A 454 -12.36 -16.86 -1.00
C ALA A 454 -12.29 -16.89 -2.55
N LEU A 455 -11.79 -17.98 -3.16
CA LEU A 455 -11.73 -18.07 -4.62
C LEU A 455 -13.13 -18.12 -5.26
N ALA A 456 -14.12 -18.68 -4.55
CA ALA A 456 -15.50 -18.72 -5.02
C ALA A 456 -16.10 -17.32 -5.18
N HIS A 457 -15.90 -16.42 -4.20
CA HIS A 457 -16.31 -15.03 -4.30
C HIS A 457 -15.63 -14.31 -5.47
N ALA A 458 -14.34 -14.56 -5.71
CA ALA A 458 -13.65 -14.02 -6.89
C ALA A 458 -14.26 -14.54 -8.20
N ARG A 459 -14.68 -15.80 -8.24
CA ARG A 459 -15.37 -16.39 -9.39
C ARG A 459 -16.75 -15.78 -9.64
N GLU A 460 -17.48 -15.40 -8.60
CA GLU A 460 -18.79 -14.75 -8.75
C GLU A 460 -18.70 -13.45 -9.57
N LEU A 461 -17.56 -12.74 -9.56
CA LEU A 461 -17.35 -11.57 -10.41
C LEU A 461 -17.44 -11.92 -11.91
N VAL A 462 -16.97 -13.10 -12.31
CA VAL A 462 -17.10 -13.61 -13.68
C VAL A 462 -18.55 -13.98 -13.97
N ASP A 463 -19.15 -14.76 -13.08
CA ASP A 463 -20.51 -15.28 -13.26
C ASP A 463 -21.55 -14.15 -13.35
N GLN A 464 -21.28 -13.02 -12.68
CA GLN A 464 -22.10 -11.81 -12.71
C GLN A 464 -21.72 -10.83 -13.84
N GLY A 465 -20.73 -11.16 -14.66
CA GLY A 465 -20.29 -10.33 -15.80
C GLY A 465 -19.55 -9.04 -15.40
N VAL A 466 -18.98 -8.98 -14.20
CA VAL A 466 -18.16 -7.85 -13.71
C VAL A 466 -16.79 -7.85 -14.39
N ILE A 467 -16.19 -9.03 -14.55
CA ILE A 467 -14.95 -9.24 -15.28
C ILE A 467 -15.09 -10.45 -16.23
N SER A 468 -14.23 -10.55 -17.23
CA SER A 468 -14.22 -11.72 -18.13
C SER A 468 -13.44 -12.91 -17.55
N GLU A 469 -13.60 -14.10 -18.13
CA GLU A 469 -12.77 -15.28 -17.79
C GLU A 469 -11.27 -15.00 -17.99
N ALA A 470 -10.91 -14.21 -19.02
CA ALA A 470 -9.53 -13.81 -19.26
C ALA A 470 -9.01 -12.88 -18.16
N ASP A 471 -9.84 -11.94 -17.69
CA ASP A 471 -9.49 -11.05 -16.58
C ASP A 471 -9.34 -11.84 -15.27
N PHE A 472 -10.19 -12.84 -15.05
CA PHE A 472 -10.10 -13.72 -13.89
C PHE A 472 -8.79 -14.51 -13.86
N LYS A 473 -8.37 -15.07 -15.00
CA LYS A 473 -7.05 -15.70 -15.13
C LYS A 473 -5.92 -14.70 -14.87
N ALA A 474 -6.01 -13.49 -15.42
CA ALA A 474 -5.02 -12.45 -15.16
C ALA A 474 -4.96 -12.08 -13.67
N TYR A 475 -6.11 -11.99 -13.01
CA TYR A 475 -6.26 -11.61 -11.62
C TYR A 475 -5.70 -12.64 -10.63
N VAL A 476 -6.08 -13.91 -10.78
CA VAL A 476 -5.74 -14.98 -9.82
C VAL A 476 -4.44 -15.71 -10.14
N PHE A 477 -3.88 -15.50 -11.33
CA PHE A 477 -2.67 -16.18 -11.78
C PHE A 477 -1.66 -15.26 -12.49
N GLU A 478 -1.98 -14.70 -13.67
CA GLU A 478 -0.92 -14.14 -14.53
C GLU A 478 -0.27 -12.89 -13.93
N ASN A 479 -1.05 -11.96 -13.36
CA ASN A 479 -0.51 -10.78 -12.70
C ASN A 479 0.25 -11.13 -11.41
N PRO A 480 -0.29 -11.97 -10.49
CA PRO A 480 0.49 -12.50 -9.36
C PRO A 480 1.79 -13.19 -9.80
N TYR A 481 1.72 -14.09 -10.77
CA TYR A 481 2.88 -14.82 -11.27
C TYR A 481 3.94 -13.84 -11.80
N ARG A 482 3.52 -12.83 -12.56
CA ARG A 482 4.41 -11.79 -13.10
C ARG A 482 5.03 -10.91 -12.02
N LEU A 483 4.27 -10.50 -10.99
CA LEU A 483 4.77 -9.74 -9.84
C LEU A 483 6.00 -10.41 -9.23
N TYR A 484 5.91 -11.71 -8.96
CA TYR A 484 6.98 -12.46 -8.32
C TYR A 484 8.11 -12.88 -9.29
N THR A 485 7.77 -13.33 -10.50
CA THR A 485 8.77 -13.87 -11.45
C THR A 485 9.54 -12.82 -12.22
N GLU A 486 8.99 -11.62 -12.42
CA GLU A 486 9.77 -10.51 -13.00
C GLU A 486 10.75 -9.91 -11.98
N ALA A 487 10.47 -10.02 -10.67
CA ALA A 487 11.44 -9.72 -9.63
C ALA A 487 12.51 -10.82 -9.54
N ASN A 488 12.09 -12.09 -9.57
CA ASN A 488 13.00 -13.24 -9.56
C ASN A 488 12.42 -14.42 -10.32
N PRO A 489 13.00 -14.80 -11.47
CA PRO A 489 12.52 -15.91 -12.30
C PRO A 489 12.45 -17.27 -11.58
N ARG A 490 13.15 -17.43 -10.45
CA ARG A 490 13.21 -18.65 -9.64
C ARG A 490 12.31 -18.60 -8.40
N PHE A 491 11.42 -17.60 -8.29
CA PHE A 491 10.58 -17.44 -7.09
C PHE A 491 9.82 -18.72 -6.73
N PHE A 492 9.21 -19.36 -7.74
CA PHE A 492 8.40 -20.57 -7.59
C PHE A 492 9.17 -21.90 -7.73
N GLU A 493 10.50 -21.89 -7.84
CA GLU A 493 11.31 -23.12 -7.89
C GLU A 493 11.08 -23.96 -6.62
N GLY A 494 10.75 -25.24 -6.80
CA GLY A 494 10.42 -26.19 -5.75
C GLY A 494 9.01 -26.05 -5.16
N THR A 495 8.12 -25.27 -5.79
CA THR A 495 6.77 -25.00 -5.27
C THR A 495 5.68 -25.70 -6.09
N ALA A 496 4.46 -25.75 -5.54
CA ALA A 496 3.28 -26.28 -6.23
C ALA A 496 2.95 -25.54 -7.55
N VAL A 497 3.34 -24.26 -7.67
CA VAL A 497 3.13 -23.45 -8.88
C VAL A 497 4.04 -23.92 -10.01
N GLU A 498 5.31 -24.22 -9.75
CA GLU A 498 6.24 -24.70 -10.78
C GLU A 498 5.74 -25.98 -11.44
N GLY A 499 5.30 -26.95 -10.63
CA GLY A 499 4.76 -28.23 -11.13
C GLY A 499 3.54 -28.04 -12.05
N LYS A 500 2.64 -27.11 -11.70
CA LYS A 500 1.45 -26.81 -12.52
C LYS A 500 1.77 -26.04 -13.79
N VAL A 501 2.67 -25.06 -13.73
CA VAL A 501 3.08 -24.30 -14.92
C VAL A 501 3.82 -25.19 -15.92
N ALA A 502 4.64 -26.13 -15.44
CA ALA A 502 5.28 -27.13 -16.30
C ALA A 502 4.22 -28.03 -16.98
N ALA A 503 3.27 -28.57 -16.21
CA ALA A 503 2.21 -29.44 -16.73
C ALA A 503 1.25 -28.75 -17.73
N ALA A 504 1.10 -27.42 -17.66
CA ALA A 504 0.28 -26.65 -18.60
C ALA A 504 0.99 -26.34 -19.93
N ARG A 505 2.31 -26.56 -20.02
CA ARG A 505 3.11 -26.36 -21.25
C ARG A 505 3.24 -27.63 -22.10
N ASP A 506 3.03 -28.79 -21.49
CA ASP A 506 2.99 -30.11 -22.12
C ASP A 506 1.56 -30.45 -22.61
#